data_AF-A0A961IE82-F1
#
_entry.id   AF-A0A961IE82-F1
#
_cell.length_a   1.000
_cell.length_b   1.000
_cell.length_c   1.000
_cell.angle_alpha   90.00
_cell.angle_beta   90.00
_cell.angle_gamma   90.00
#
_symmetry.space_group_name_H-M   'P 1'
#
loop_
_entity.id
_entity.type
_entity.pdbx_description
1 polymer ?
#
loop_
_entity_poly.entity_id
_entity_poly.type
_entity_poly.pdbx_seq_one_letter_code
_entity_poly.pdbx_strand_id
1 'polypeptide(L)'
;MIAVYQNNRTVVKEETDLKSRPVRNFPAVSMKSSIRLRRSLRRFFNMAIMLALLPSACKDIDKPDLLTTFLFPEGSANRVGVISSDLGSSGRFSLVSYEGFPYSTLTSVHSDAVGRFYNGRVYIVNRLNRDNIQVLDPALGFLTVLEFSVGAGNNPHDIAFASPERAYIALYERNYILIVNPQNGTTLGSIDLSPYADADGIPETQALFVDGGRLYAALQRLNRNHPSGYLPPDNDSYLLEINIATDAVLATHTFPSRNPFGKFRQVNFNGEPHIIISCPNRLGFISAQDGGVAAFNLATRSFRSGL
;
A
#
# COMPACT_ATOMS: atom_id res chain seq x y z
N MET A 1 6.20 10.39 -18.41
CA MET A 1 6.77 10.53 -19.76
C MET A 1 7.01 9.14 -20.34
N ILE A 2 6.72 8.98 -21.63
CA ILE A 2 6.43 7.76 -22.37
C ILE A 2 7.70 6.95 -22.72
N ALA A 3 7.58 5.62 -22.68
CA ALA A 3 8.21 4.72 -23.65
C ALA A 3 7.18 3.64 -24.04
N VAL A 4 6.52 3.85 -25.18
CA VAL A 4 5.65 2.88 -25.86
C VAL A 4 6.51 2.07 -26.82
N TYR A 5 6.42 0.74 -26.76
CA TYR A 5 6.87 -0.13 -27.84
C TYR A 5 5.72 -1.12 -28.20
N GLN A 6 5.03 -0.81 -29.28
CA GLN A 6 4.37 -1.77 -30.20
C GLN A 6 5.20 -1.69 -31.49
N ASN A 7 5.42 -2.68 -32.35
CA ASN A 7 4.70 -3.88 -32.79
C ASN A 7 5.78 -4.72 -33.55
N ASN A 8 5.72 -6.02 -33.82
CA ASN A 8 4.82 -6.64 -34.78
C ASN A 8 5.08 -8.16 -34.84
N ARG A 9 4.00 -8.91 -35.05
CA ARG A 9 3.97 -10.35 -35.33
C ARG A 9 4.55 -10.69 -36.71
N THR A 10 5.08 -11.91 -36.84
CA THR A 10 4.94 -12.72 -38.07
C THR A 10 4.70 -14.18 -37.72
N VAL A 11 3.80 -14.76 -38.51
CA VAL A 11 3.15 -16.06 -38.43
C VAL A 11 3.96 -17.12 -39.17
N VAL A 12 4.01 -18.36 -38.69
CA VAL A 12 4.01 -19.57 -39.54
C VAL A 12 3.10 -20.63 -38.90
N LYS A 13 2.36 -21.32 -39.77
CA LYS A 13 1.23 -22.24 -39.58
C LYS A 13 1.65 -23.63 -40.08
N GLU A 14 0.81 -24.64 -39.80
CA GLU A 14 0.73 -26.01 -40.39
C GLU A 14 1.73 -27.06 -39.92
N GLU A 15 1.46 -28.37 -39.88
CA GLU A 15 0.29 -29.30 -39.90
C GLU A 15 0.96 -30.70 -39.82
N THR A 16 0.47 -31.74 -39.14
CA THR A 16 -0.20 -32.89 -39.79
C THR A 16 -0.44 -34.06 -38.83
N ASP A 17 -1.54 -34.74 -39.16
CA ASP A 17 -2.26 -35.91 -38.64
C ASP A 17 -1.51 -37.26 -38.76
N LEU A 18 -1.79 -38.24 -37.88
CA LEU A 18 -1.84 -39.67 -38.25
C LEU A 18 -2.42 -40.60 -37.16
N LYS A 19 -3.15 -41.61 -37.65
CA LYS A 19 -4.23 -42.40 -37.05
C LYS A 19 -3.82 -43.83 -36.57
N SER A 20 -4.61 -44.34 -35.61
CA SER A 20 -5.29 -45.67 -35.52
C SER A 20 -4.58 -47.04 -35.21
N ARG A 21 -5.02 -47.64 -34.06
CA ARG A 21 -5.58 -49.02 -33.78
C ARG A 21 -4.68 -50.29 -33.75
N PRO A 22 -5.09 -51.48 -33.18
CA PRO A 22 -6.13 -51.87 -32.19
C PRO A 22 -5.82 -53.02 -31.15
N VAL A 23 -6.68 -53.11 -30.10
CA VAL A 23 -7.37 -54.22 -29.34
C VAL A 23 -6.98 -55.74 -29.43
N ARG A 24 -7.01 -56.45 -28.27
CA ARG A 24 -7.71 -57.75 -27.88
C ARG A 24 -7.00 -58.40 -26.66
N ASN A 25 -7.54 -59.24 -25.74
CA ASN A 25 -8.87 -59.69 -25.29
C ASN A 25 -8.70 -60.42 -23.92
N PHE A 26 -9.76 -60.46 -23.11
CA PHE A 26 -10.04 -61.23 -21.85
C PHE A 26 -10.06 -62.78 -22.05
N PRO A 27 -10.11 -63.69 -21.02
CA PRO A 27 -11.02 -63.64 -19.85
C PRO A 27 -10.56 -64.25 -18.49
N ALA A 28 -11.44 -64.12 -17.49
CA ALA A 28 -11.36 -64.63 -16.13
C ALA A 28 -12.28 -65.85 -15.92
N VAL A 29 -11.92 -66.81 -15.04
CA VAL A 29 -12.89 -67.73 -14.38
C VAL A 29 -12.38 -68.26 -13.01
N SER A 30 -13.26 -68.12 -12.01
CA SER A 30 -13.59 -68.97 -10.83
C SER A 30 -12.75 -69.02 -9.53
N MET A 31 -13.49 -68.66 -8.46
CA MET A 31 -13.33 -68.91 -7.02
C MET A 31 -13.15 -70.38 -6.59
N LYS A 32 -12.48 -70.57 -5.43
CA LYS A 32 -12.95 -71.32 -4.22
C LYS A 32 -11.94 -71.12 -3.06
N SER A 33 -12.33 -70.46 -1.96
CA SER A 33 -12.53 -70.98 -0.58
C SER A 33 -11.36 -71.84 -0.02
N SER A 34 -10.72 -71.61 1.13
CA SER A 34 -11.32 -71.45 2.47
C SER A 34 -10.24 -71.48 3.61
N ILE A 35 -10.58 -70.89 4.78
CA ILE A 35 -10.25 -71.32 6.18
C ILE A 35 -8.78 -71.19 6.69
N ARG A 36 -8.47 -70.17 7.52
CA ARG A 36 -8.30 -70.16 9.01
C ARG A 36 -7.29 -71.16 9.58
N LEU A 37 -6.31 -70.70 10.39
CA LEU A 37 -6.34 -70.77 11.87
C LEU A 37 -5.13 -70.07 12.52
N ARG A 38 -5.32 -69.67 13.78
CA ARG A 38 -4.53 -68.84 14.70
C ARG A 38 -3.38 -69.57 15.41
N ARG A 39 -2.44 -68.77 15.96
CA ARG A 39 -1.88 -68.75 17.36
C ARG A 39 -0.34 -68.60 17.32
N SER A 40 0.25 -67.46 17.70
CA SER A 40 0.51 -66.89 19.05
C SER A 40 1.57 -67.62 19.89
N LEU A 41 2.56 -66.82 20.33
CA LEU A 41 3.48 -66.91 21.47
C LEU A 41 4.75 -67.79 21.36
N ARG A 42 5.91 -67.11 21.40
CA ARG A 42 6.87 -67.23 22.51
C ARG A 42 7.81 -66.01 22.56
N ARG A 43 7.96 -65.47 23.76
CA ARG A 43 8.80 -64.33 24.13
C ARG A 43 10.26 -64.79 24.29
N PHE A 44 11.21 -64.01 23.79
CA PHE A 44 12.56 -63.92 24.35
C PHE A 44 12.94 -62.44 24.37
N PHE A 45 13.25 -61.96 25.57
CA PHE A 45 13.72 -60.62 25.87
C PHE A 45 15.23 -60.72 25.99
N ASN A 46 16.00 -59.93 25.24
CA ASN A 46 17.32 -59.45 25.65
C ASN A 46 17.82 -58.35 24.70
N MET A 47 17.69 -57.12 25.21
CA MET A 47 18.65 -56.01 25.15
C MET A 47 19.18 -55.60 23.76
N ALA A 48 18.43 -54.70 23.10
CA ALA A 48 18.98 -53.80 22.09
C ALA A 48 18.85 -52.36 22.60
N ILE A 49 19.99 -51.67 22.69
CA ILE A 49 20.10 -50.24 22.97
C ILE A 49 19.40 -49.48 21.82
N MET A 50 18.22 -48.94 22.09
CA MET A 50 17.50 -48.05 21.17
C MET A 50 18.11 -46.65 21.28
N LEU A 51 18.98 -46.33 20.33
CA LEU A 51 19.36 -44.95 20.05
C LEU A 51 18.10 -44.24 19.55
N ALA A 52 17.46 -43.44 20.41
CA ALA A 52 16.30 -42.65 20.04
C ALA A 52 16.75 -41.53 19.06
N LEU A 53 16.79 -41.86 17.78
CA LEU A 53 16.70 -40.89 16.70
C LEU A 53 15.31 -40.26 16.80
N LEU A 54 15.19 -39.15 17.51
CA LEU A 54 14.06 -38.25 17.37
C LEU A 54 14.05 -37.81 15.90
N PRO A 55 13.03 -38.15 15.09
CA PRO A 55 12.84 -37.41 13.87
C PRO A 55 12.47 -36.00 14.32
N SER A 56 13.40 -35.06 14.17
CA SER A 56 13.02 -33.67 13.99
C SER A 56 12.13 -33.64 12.75
N ALA A 57 10.83 -33.83 12.96
CA ALA A 57 9.85 -33.46 11.98
C ALA A 57 10.02 -31.95 11.83
N CYS A 58 10.74 -31.55 10.77
CA CYS A 58 10.36 -30.35 10.06
C CYS A 58 8.88 -30.56 9.73
N LYS A 59 8.00 -30.09 10.61
CA LYS A 59 6.67 -29.71 10.18
C LYS A 59 6.94 -28.55 9.23
N ASP A 60 6.86 -28.84 7.93
CA ASP A 60 6.56 -27.82 6.97
C ASP A 60 5.39 -27.00 7.52
N ILE A 61 5.44 -25.67 7.36
CA ILE A 61 4.32 -24.81 7.71
C ILE A 61 3.14 -25.27 6.87
N ASP A 62 2.22 -26.02 7.50
CA ASP A 62 0.96 -26.40 6.88
C ASP A 62 0.23 -25.11 6.53
N LYS A 63 -0.07 -24.94 5.24
CA LYS A 63 -0.91 -23.82 4.80
C LYS A 63 -2.25 -23.96 5.53
N PRO A 64 -2.72 -22.92 6.23
CA PRO A 64 -4.04 -22.97 6.85
C PRO A 64 -5.09 -23.27 5.77
N ASP A 65 -6.07 -24.09 6.12
CA ASP A 65 -7.14 -24.45 5.19
C ASP A 65 -7.88 -23.19 4.72
N LEU A 66 -8.38 -23.24 3.48
CA LEU A 66 -9.05 -22.13 2.84
C LEU A 66 -10.22 -21.64 3.71
N LEU A 67 -11.02 -22.54 4.29
CA LEU A 67 -12.12 -22.14 5.16
C LEU A 67 -11.62 -21.46 6.43
N THR A 68 -10.55 -21.94 7.05
CA THR A 68 -10.01 -21.30 8.27
C THR A 68 -9.52 -19.87 8.02
N THR A 69 -8.94 -19.64 6.84
CA THR A 69 -8.51 -18.32 6.39
C THR A 69 -9.67 -17.34 6.19
N PHE A 70 -10.83 -17.83 5.72
CA PHE A 70 -12.00 -17.01 5.44
C PHE A 70 -12.94 -16.82 6.64
N LEU A 71 -13.08 -17.84 7.51
CA LEU A 71 -14.10 -17.87 8.58
C LEU A 71 -13.60 -17.36 9.93
N PHE A 72 -12.28 -17.39 10.15
CA PHE A 72 -11.66 -16.86 11.35
C PHE A 72 -10.67 -15.77 10.95
N PRO A 73 -11.13 -14.53 10.71
CA PRO A 73 -10.25 -13.39 10.83
C PRO A 73 -9.94 -13.29 12.33
N GLU A 74 -9.00 -14.10 12.83
CA GLU A 74 -8.40 -13.79 14.12
C GLU A 74 -7.95 -12.34 14.01
N GLY A 75 -8.40 -11.51 14.95
CA GLY A 75 -8.02 -10.10 15.13
C GLY A 75 -6.56 -9.98 15.54
N SER A 76 -5.69 -10.58 14.73
CA SER A 76 -4.27 -10.76 14.96
C SER A 76 -3.53 -9.78 14.05
N ALA A 77 -2.65 -9.00 14.68
CA ALA A 77 -1.82 -7.94 14.15
C ALA A 77 -0.79 -8.39 13.09
N ASN A 78 -1.06 -9.47 12.35
CA ASN A 78 -0.11 -10.16 11.47
C ASN A 78 -0.40 -10.06 9.97
N ARG A 79 -0.95 -8.93 9.52
CA ARG A 79 -1.28 -8.72 8.10
C ARG A 79 -0.84 -7.35 7.63
N VAL A 80 -0.35 -7.30 6.40
CA VAL A 80 0.02 -6.08 5.68
C VAL A 80 -1.03 -5.81 4.61
N GLY A 81 -1.65 -4.62 4.67
CA GLY A 81 -2.49 -4.13 3.59
C GLY A 81 -1.62 -3.68 2.41
N VAL A 82 -1.92 -4.21 1.22
CA VAL A 82 -1.23 -3.89 -0.02
C VAL A 82 -2.21 -3.20 -0.95
N ILE A 83 -1.80 -2.05 -1.50
CA ILE A 83 -2.53 -1.38 -2.55
C ILE A 83 -1.69 -1.49 -3.80
N SER A 84 -2.22 -2.20 -4.80
CA SER A 84 -1.61 -2.29 -6.13
C SER A 84 -2.32 -1.34 -7.07
N SER A 85 -1.53 -0.57 -7.80
CA SER A 85 -1.97 0.43 -8.77
C SER A 85 -1.30 0.11 -10.11
N ASP A 86 -2.06 0.06 -11.18
CA ASP A 86 -1.54 -0.02 -12.55
C ASP A 86 -1.42 1.37 -13.22
N LEU A 87 -1.86 2.45 -12.54
CA LEU A 87 -2.02 3.80 -13.08
C LEU A 87 -2.84 3.88 -14.38
N GLY A 88 -3.60 2.83 -14.67
CA GLY A 88 -4.40 2.68 -15.87
C GLY A 88 -5.85 2.46 -15.49
N SER A 89 -6.29 1.21 -15.55
CA SER A 89 -7.72 0.87 -15.54
C SER A 89 -8.24 0.37 -14.21
N SER A 90 -7.38 -0.22 -13.35
CA SER A 90 -7.84 -0.78 -12.08
C SER A 90 -6.80 -0.81 -10.98
N GLY A 91 -7.23 -0.54 -9.76
CA GLY A 91 -6.45 -0.79 -8.55
C GLY A 91 -7.07 -1.90 -7.72
N ARG A 92 -6.28 -2.47 -6.82
CA ARG A 92 -6.75 -3.46 -5.84
C ARG A 92 -6.16 -3.19 -4.47
N PHE A 93 -6.99 -3.39 -3.45
CA PHE A 93 -6.54 -3.53 -2.08
C PHE A 93 -6.52 -5.02 -1.75
N SER A 94 -5.40 -5.56 -1.30
CA SER A 94 -5.25 -6.94 -0.82
C SER A 94 -4.53 -7.00 0.52
N LEU A 95 -4.53 -8.19 1.12
CA LEU A 95 -3.74 -8.43 2.33
C LEU A 95 -2.67 -9.46 2.03
N VAL A 96 -1.54 -9.33 2.72
CA VAL A 96 -0.46 -10.31 2.69
C VAL A 96 -0.07 -10.62 4.13
N SER A 97 0.21 -11.88 4.44
CA SER A 97 0.76 -12.28 5.75
C SER A 97 2.21 -11.80 5.88
N TYR A 98 2.78 -11.81 7.08
CA TYR A 98 4.20 -11.47 7.24
C TYR A 98 5.15 -12.46 6.54
N GLU A 99 4.70 -13.69 6.33
CA GLU A 99 5.40 -14.73 5.57
C GLU A 99 5.23 -14.57 4.05
N GLY A 100 4.50 -13.56 3.59
CA GLY A 100 4.31 -13.26 2.17
C GLY A 100 3.13 -13.97 1.51
N PHE A 101 2.24 -14.61 2.28
CA PHE A 101 1.08 -15.29 1.70
C PHE A 101 -0.04 -14.29 1.38
N PRO A 102 -0.52 -14.21 0.13
CA PRO A 102 -1.61 -13.32 -0.22
C PRO A 102 -2.95 -13.88 0.27
N TYR A 103 -3.79 -12.99 0.78
CA TYR A 103 -5.21 -13.26 1.02
C TYR A 103 -6.02 -12.64 -0.09
N SER A 104 -7.02 -13.39 -0.56
CA SER A 104 -7.99 -12.85 -1.50
C SER A 104 -8.87 -11.83 -0.79
N THR A 105 -8.93 -10.64 -1.36
CA THR A 105 -9.86 -9.57 -0.99
C THR A 105 -10.69 -9.25 -2.23
N LEU A 106 -11.93 -8.83 -2.03
CA LEU A 106 -12.85 -8.49 -3.13
C LEU A 106 -12.98 -6.98 -3.34
N THR A 107 -12.20 -6.18 -2.61
CA THR A 107 -12.36 -4.73 -2.58
C THR A 107 -11.56 -4.07 -3.69
N SER A 108 -12.29 -3.52 -4.66
CA SER A 108 -11.73 -2.65 -5.69
C SER A 108 -11.41 -1.27 -5.12
N VAL A 109 -10.30 -0.71 -5.60
CA VAL A 109 -9.89 0.68 -5.37
C VAL A 109 -9.52 1.29 -6.72
N HIS A 110 -9.33 2.60 -6.76
CA HIS A 110 -8.94 3.28 -7.98
C HIS A 110 -7.57 2.83 -8.48
N SER A 111 -7.35 2.91 -9.81
CA SER A 111 -6.06 2.60 -10.44
C SER A 111 -4.92 3.47 -9.95
N ASP A 112 -5.25 4.65 -9.45
CA ASP A 112 -4.34 5.51 -8.71
C ASP A 112 -4.86 5.73 -7.28
N ALA A 113 -4.41 4.91 -6.34
CA ALA A 113 -4.85 4.94 -4.96
C ALA A 113 -3.68 4.79 -3.97
N VAL A 114 -3.79 5.45 -2.82
CA VAL A 114 -2.88 5.27 -1.69
C VAL A 114 -3.68 5.06 -0.40
N GLY A 115 -3.10 4.35 0.57
CA GLY A 115 -3.80 4.04 1.84
C GLY A 115 -3.21 4.71 3.07
N ARG A 116 -4.06 4.94 4.07
CA ARG A 116 -3.72 5.20 5.47
C ARG A 116 -4.48 4.22 6.37
N PHE A 117 -3.88 3.82 7.47
CA PHE A 117 -4.56 3.04 8.51
C PHE A 117 -4.74 3.93 9.74
N TYR A 118 -5.97 4.04 10.22
CA TYR A 118 -6.29 4.89 11.36
C TYR A 118 -7.51 4.33 12.08
N ASN A 119 -7.44 4.31 13.42
CA ASN A 119 -8.54 3.88 14.30
C ASN A 119 -9.21 2.56 13.85
N GLY A 120 -8.40 1.55 13.51
CA GLY A 120 -8.89 0.24 13.08
C GLY A 120 -9.45 0.17 11.66
N ARG A 121 -9.38 1.24 10.86
CA ARG A 121 -9.92 1.30 9.49
C ARG A 121 -8.83 1.61 8.47
N VAL A 122 -9.04 1.15 7.24
CA VAL A 122 -8.19 1.51 6.10
C VAL A 122 -8.88 2.63 5.32
N TYR A 123 -8.23 3.77 5.20
CA TYR A 123 -8.68 4.89 4.39
C TYR A 123 -7.91 4.86 3.08
N ILE A 124 -8.62 4.56 2.00
CA ILE A 124 -8.13 4.62 0.63
C ILE A 124 -8.38 6.03 0.10
N VAL A 125 -7.31 6.69 -0.31
CA VAL A 125 -7.33 7.97 -1.01
C VAL A 125 -7.28 7.64 -2.50
N ASN A 126 -8.43 7.73 -3.17
CA ASN A 126 -8.52 7.47 -4.59
C ASN A 126 -8.27 8.79 -5.34
N ARG A 127 -7.13 8.83 -6.03
CA ARG A 127 -6.57 10.01 -6.67
C ARG A 127 -7.10 10.14 -8.10
N LEU A 128 -6.66 11.17 -8.80
CA LEU A 128 -6.79 11.37 -10.25
C LEU A 128 -8.22 11.15 -10.78
N ASN A 129 -9.08 12.16 -10.63
CA ASN A 129 -10.46 12.20 -11.12
C ASN A 129 -11.44 11.22 -10.45
N ARG A 130 -10.98 10.28 -9.61
CA ARG A 130 -11.88 9.56 -8.71
C ARG A 130 -12.26 10.38 -7.50
N ASP A 131 -11.33 11.19 -7.01
CA ASP A 131 -11.51 12.29 -6.06
C ASP A 131 -12.42 11.96 -4.87
N ASN A 132 -12.12 10.85 -4.20
CA ASN A 132 -12.86 10.41 -3.04
C ASN A 132 -11.95 9.78 -1.98
N ILE A 133 -12.50 9.70 -0.76
CA ILE A 133 -11.97 8.85 0.31
C ILE A 133 -12.92 7.66 0.45
N GLN A 134 -12.38 6.46 0.37
CA GLN A 134 -13.07 5.20 0.54
C GLN A 134 -12.56 4.53 1.82
N VAL A 135 -13.44 4.10 2.71
CA VAL A 135 -13.09 3.54 4.02
C VAL A 135 -13.44 2.06 4.05
N LEU A 136 -12.46 1.24 4.41
CA LEU A 136 -12.59 -0.21 4.52
C LEU A 136 -12.55 -0.63 5.99
N ASP A 137 -13.43 -1.57 6.34
CA ASP A 137 -13.55 -2.09 7.70
C ASP A 137 -13.00 -3.51 7.81
N PRO A 138 -11.87 -3.74 8.52
CA PRO A 138 -11.35 -5.07 8.76
C PRO A 138 -12.35 -6.03 9.42
N ALA A 139 -13.27 -5.53 10.26
CA ALA A 139 -14.28 -6.34 10.92
C ALA A 139 -15.35 -6.87 9.94
N LEU A 140 -15.50 -6.22 8.78
CA LEU A 140 -16.40 -6.63 7.70
C LEU A 140 -15.62 -7.15 6.49
N GLY A 141 -14.44 -7.77 6.73
CA GLY A 141 -13.65 -8.36 5.65
C GLY A 141 -13.09 -7.33 4.66
N PHE A 142 -12.82 -6.11 5.14
CA PHE A 142 -12.34 -4.97 4.33
C PHE A 142 -13.32 -4.52 3.25
N LEU A 143 -14.61 -4.76 3.43
CA LEU A 143 -15.65 -4.15 2.60
C LEU A 143 -15.66 -2.63 2.77
N THR A 144 -16.09 -1.93 1.71
CA THR A 144 -16.30 -0.48 1.77
C THR A 144 -17.50 -0.17 2.65
N VAL A 145 -17.27 0.60 3.71
CA VAL A 145 -18.30 0.99 4.68
C VAL A 145 -18.66 2.46 4.61
N LEU A 146 -17.81 3.26 3.99
CA LEU A 146 -18.04 4.67 3.73
C LEU A 146 -17.26 5.06 2.47
N GLU A 147 -17.86 5.92 1.65
CA GLU A 147 -17.17 6.60 0.57
C GLU A 147 -17.71 8.03 0.51
N PHE A 148 -16.83 9.03 0.40
CA PHE A 148 -17.23 10.41 0.24
C PHE A 148 -16.31 11.15 -0.74
N SER A 149 -16.92 11.97 -1.58
CA SER A 149 -16.17 12.82 -2.53
C SER A 149 -15.43 13.93 -1.79
N VAL A 150 -14.27 14.29 -2.30
CA VAL A 150 -13.54 15.49 -1.87
C VAL A 150 -13.71 16.65 -2.85
N GLY A 151 -14.58 16.51 -3.86
CA GLY A 151 -14.80 17.47 -4.94
C GLY A 151 -14.12 17.06 -6.26
N ALA A 152 -14.82 17.24 -7.38
CA ALA A 152 -14.34 16.83 -8.70
C ALA A 152 -13.09 17.61 -9.14
N GLY A 153 -12.12 16.88 -9.69
CA GLY A 153 -10.82 17.40 -10.13
C GLY A 153 -9.93 17.88 -8.99
N ASN A 154 -10.21 17.51 -7.73
CA ASN A 154 -9.40 17.97 -6.59
C ASN A 154 -8.17 17.08 -6.34
N ASN A 155 -8.15 15.85 -6.86
CA ASN A 155 -7.03 14.91 -6.83
C ASN A 155 -6.42 14.78 -5.42
N PRO A 156 -7.10 14.11 -4.47
CA PRO A 156 -6.58 13.98 -3.12
C PRO A 156 -5.32 13.12 -3.13
N HIS A 157 -4.29 13.53 -2.40
CA HIS A 157 -3.01 12.82 -2.36
C HIS A 157 -2.70 12.23 -0.99
N ASP A 158 -3.28 12.78 0.08
CA ASP A 158 -3.12 12.25 1.42
C ASP A 158 -4.27 12.58 2.37
N ILE A 159 -4.37 11.84 3.47
CA ILE A 159 -5.25 12.12 4.60
C ILE A 159 -4.47 11.95 5.92
N ALA A 160 -4.58 12.91 6.84
CA ALA A 160 -4.01 12.83 8.18
C ALA A 160 -5.06 13.15 9.24
N PHE A 161 -5.02 12.43 10.35
CA PHE A 161 -6.08 12.45 11.36
C PHE A 161 -5.64 13.24 12.58
N ALA A 162 -6.42 14.26 12.94
CA ALA A 162 -6.22 15.06 14.15
C ALA A 162 -6.99 14.50 15.35
N SER A 163 -8.15 13.89 15.09
CA SER A 163 -9.01 13.22 16.07
C SER A 163 -9.97 12.27 15.33
N PRO A 164 -10.77 11.45 16.03
CA PRO A 164 -11.76 10.59 15.38
C PRO A 164 -12.81 11.36 14.55
N GLU A 165 -13.09 12.62 14.89
CA GLU A 165 -14.08 13.47 14.22
C GLU A 165 -13.43 14.52 13.31
N ARG A 166 -12.10 14.50 13.14
CA ARG A 166 -11.39 15.51 12.36
C ARG A 166 -10.18 14.96 11.63
N ALA A 167 -10.17 15.13 10.31
CA ALA A 167 -9.06 14.82 9.43
C ALA A 167 -8.78 15.95 8.43
N TYR A 168 -7.54 16.01 7.98
CA TYR A 168 -7.03 16.90 6.96
C TYR A 168 -6.76 16.11 5.69
N ILE A 169 -7.13 16.65 4.52
CA ILE A 169 -6.91 16.02 3.22
C ILE A 169 -6.07 16.95 2.36
N ALA A 170 -4.95 16.42 1.86
CA ALA A 170 -4.11 17.10 0.88
C ALA A 170 -4.73 16.97 -0.50
N LEU A 171 -4.93 18.09 -1.16
CA LEU A 171 -5.51 18.18 -2.51
C LEU A 171 -4.44 18.69 -3.47
N TYR A 172 -4.05 17.87 -4.44
CA TYR A 172 -2.93 18.18 -5.33
C TYR A 172 -3.26 19.30 -6.33
N GLU A 173 -4.53 19.43 -6.70
CA GLU A 173 -5.02 20.41 -7.67
C GLU A 173 -5.60 21.66 -7.02
N ARG A 174 -5.40 21.85 -5.71
CA ARG A 174 -5.98 22.97 -4.96
C ARG A 174 -4.96 23.65 -4.08
N ASN A 175 -5.24 24.92 -3.80
CA ASN A 175 -4.47 25.80 -2.94
C ASN A 175 -5.01 25.83 -1.50
N TYR A 176 -5.59 24.74 -1.03
CA TYR A 176 -6.04 24.60 0.34
C TYR A 176 -5.97 23.15 0.81
N ILE A 177 -5.86 22.95 2.11
CA ILE A 177 -6.07 21.65 2.77
C ILE A 177 -7.53 21.56 3.17
N LEU A 178 -8.22 20.49 2.79
CA LEU A 178 -9.62 20.27 3.17
C LEU A 178 -9.68 19.67 4.58
N ILE A 179 -10.59 20.18 5.42
CA ILE A 179 -10.86 19.65 6.76
C ILE A 179 -12.20 18.92 6.72
N VAL A 180 -12.24 17.67 7.16
CA VAL A 180 -13.45 16.83 7.14
C VAL A 180 -13.65 16.09 8.47
N ASN A 181 -14.88 15.66 8.72
CA ASN A 181 -15.16 14.60 9.67
C ASN A 181 -15.01 13.24 8.96
N PRO A 182 -14.01 12.40 9.32
CA PRO A 182 -13.73 11.16 8.61
C PRO A 182 -14.74 10.04 8.90
N GLN A 183 -15.67 10.23 9.84
CA GLN A 183 -16.74 9.25 10.15
C GLN A 183 -17.91 9.33 9.16
N ASN A 184 -18.11 10.48 8.51
CA ASN A 184 -19.25 10.69 7.62
C ASN A 184 -18.93 11.51 6.36
N GLY A 185 -17.70 12.01 6.21
CA GLY A 185 -17.27 12.81 5.06
C GLY A 185 -17.72 14.27 5.07
N THR A 186 -18.35 14.74 6.15
CA THR A 186 -18.82 16.14 6.24
C THR A 186 -17.62 17.09 6.19
N THR A 187 -17.69 18.11 5.34
CA THR A 187 -16.69 19.17 5.30
C THR A 187 -16.82 20.07 6.53
N LEU A 188 -15.72 20.30 7.23
CA LEU A 188 -15.63 21.14 8.42
C LEU A 188 -14.99 22.50 8.14
N GLY A 189 -14.21 22.62 7.07
CA GLY A 189 -13.52 23.85 6.69
C GLY A 189 -12.33 23.60 5.77
N SER A 190 -11.46 24.60 5.66
CA SER A 190 -10.23 24.52 4.88
C SER A 190 -9.12 25.39 5.48
N ILE A 191 -7.86 25.05 5.20
CA ILE A 191 -6.69 25.89 5.45
C ILE A 191 -6.24 26.48 4.12
N ASP A 192 -6.25 27.80 3.98
CA ASP A 192 -5.76 28.49 2.78
C ASP A 192 -4.25 28.33 2.65
N LEU A 193 -3.82 27.83 1.48
CA LEU A 193 -2.42 27.68 1.10
C LEU A 193 -2.03 28.58 -0.07
N SER A 194 -2.91 29.47 -0.53
CA SER A 194 -2.59 30.42 -1.60
C SER A 194 -1.31 31.25 -1.36
N PRO A 195 -0.92 31.62 -0.12
CA PRO A 195 0.33 32.35 0.12
C PRO A 195 1.60 31.51 -0.10
N TYR A 196 1.48 30.18 -0.21
CA TYR A 196 2.59 29.25 -0.33
C TYR A 196 2.68 28.59 -1.72
N ALA A 197 1.76 28.93 -2.62
CA ALA A 197 1.79 28.50 -4.00
C ALA A 197 2.98 29.12 -4.77
N ASP A 198 3.25 28.59 -5.95
CA ASP A 198 4.11 29.27 -6.92
C ASP A 198 3.27 30.01 -7.98
N ALA A 199 3.86 30.29 -9.14
CA ALA A 199 3.28 31.17 -10.15
C ALA A 199 1.91 30.70 -10.71
N ASP A 200 1.59 29.41 -10.63
CA ASP A 200 0.30 28.89 -11.09
C ASP A 200 -0.81 28.95 -10.02
N GLY A 201 -0.46 29.34 -8.79
CA GLY A 201 -1.40 29.47 -7.68
C GLY A 201 -1.73 28.14 -6.99
N ILE A 202 -1.08 27.02 -7.33
CA ILE A 202 -1.24 25.72 -6.72
C ILE A 202 0.09 25.30 -6.05
N PRO A 203 0.08 24.83 -4.79
CA PRO A 203 1.31 24.41 -4.11
C PRO A 203 1.63 22.91 -4.25
N GLU A 204 0.75 22.12 -4.87
CA GLU A 204 0.79 20.65 -4.93
C GLU A 204 1.02 20.02 -3.55
N THR A 205 0.01 20.10 -2.68
CA THR A 205 0.11 19.48 -1.35
C THR A 205 0.14 17.97 -1.50
N GLN A 206 1.26 17.36 -1.11
CA GLN A 206 1.55 15.95 -1.40
C GLN A 206 1.31 15.02 -0.23
N ALA A 207 1.81 15.39 0.94
CA ALA A 207 1.85 14.52 2.12
C ALA A 207 1.52 15.31 3.38
N LEU A 208 0.81 14.67 4.30
CA LEU A 208 0.41 15.21 5.58
C LEU A 208 0.89 14.30 6.72
N PHE A 209 1.24 14.91 7.85
CA PHE A 209 1.61 14.19 9.07
C PHE A 209 1.16 14.97 10.29
N VAL A 210 0.53 14.30 11.26
CA VAL A 210 0.08 14.93 12.50
C VAL A 210 0.94 14.42 13.66
N ASP A 211 1.52 15.34 14.43
CA ASP A 211 2.24 15.05 15.67
C ASP A 211 2.23 16.26 16.61
N GLY A 212 2.14 16.02 17.92
CA GLY A 212 2.30 17.07 18.93
C GLY A 212 1.36 18.28 18.80
N GLY A 213 0.13 18.08 18.32
CA GLY A 213 -0.83 19.18 18.07
C GLY A 213 -0.55 20.00 16.80
N ARG A 214 0.30 19.49 15.92
CA ARG A 214 0.72 20.12 14.68
C ARG A 214 0.43 19.24 13.49
N LEU A 215 0.08 19.87 12.38
CA LEU A 215 0.00 19.28 11.07
C LEU A 215 1.20 19.75 10.26
N TYR A 216 1.94 18.79 9.70
CA TYR A 216 3.03 19.01 8.76
C TYR A 216 2.54 18.74 7.35
N ALA A 217 2.75 19.68 6.42
CA ALA A 217 2.32 19.54 5.03
C ALA A 217 3.51 19.73 4.07
N ALA A 218 3.75 18.74 3.21
CA ALA A 218 4.74 18.84 2.14
C ALA A 218 4.11 19.44 0.87
N LEU A 219 4.69 20.52 0.38
CA LEU A 219 4.29 21.24 -0.84
C LEU A 219 5.38 21.05 -1.90
N GLN A 220 5.02 20.53 -3.07
CA GLN A 220 6.00 20.30 -4.14
C GLN A 220 6.37 21.60 -4.87
N ARG A 221 5.39 22.46 -5.18
CA ARG A 221 5.54 23.72 -5.92
C ARG A 221 6.20 23.48 -7.28
N LEU A 222 5.54 22.68 -8.11
CA LEU A 222 6.08 22.29 -9.41
C LEU A 222 5.70 23.30 -10.48
N ASN A 223 6.62 23.59 -11.40
CA ASN A 223 6.37 24.54 -12.47
C ASN A 223 5.44 23.96 -13.55
N ARG A 224 4.12 24.16 -13.42
CA ARG A 224 3.14 23.72 -14.44
C ARG A 224 3.21 24.49 -15.75
N ASN A 225 3.78 25.68 -15.71
CA ASN A 225 3.94 26.55 -16.87
C ASN A 225 5.21 26.24 -17.68
N HIS A 226 5.93 25.16 -17.35
CA HIS A 226 7.16 24.81 -18.05
C HIS A 226 6.85 24.41 -19.52
N PRO A 227 7.56 24.98 -20.51
CA PRO A 227 7.26 24.75 -21.94
C PRO A 227 7.34 23.30 -22.41
N SER A 228 7.99 22.42 -21.66
CA SER A 228 8.09 21.01 -21.99
C SER A 228 6.79 20.22 -21.78
N GLY A 229 5.78 20.80 -21.12
CA GLY A 229 4.57 20.08 -20.70
C GLY A 229 4.79 19.07 -19.56
N TYR A 230 5.94 19.16 -18.88
CA TYR A 230 6.23 18.43 -17.65
C TYR A 230 6.20 19.39 -16.47
N LEU A 231 6.14 18.85 -15.26
CA LEU A 231 6.08 19.62 -14.02
C LEU A 231 7.43 19.51 -13.29
N PRO A 232 8.49 20.22 -13.74
CA PRO A 232 9.78 20.17 -13.07
C PRO A 232 9.76 20.90 -11.71
N PRO A 233 10.59 20.48 -10.75
CA PRO A 233 10.76 21.17 -9.48
C PRO A 233 11.73 22.36 -9.61
N ASP A 234 11.34 23.35 -10.40
CA ASP A 234 12.16 24.55 -10.61
C ASP A 234 12.14 25.48 -9.39
N ASN A 235 11.07 25.42 -8.59
CA ASN A 235 10.91 26.17 -7.36
C ASN A 235 11.33 25.36 -6.13
N ASP A 236 11.62 26.06 -5.04
CA ASP A 236 11.86 25.41 -3.75
C ASP A 236 10.59 24.76 -3.22
N SER A 237 10.72 23.56 -2.66
CA SER A 237 9.61 22.85 -2.00
C SER A 237 9.54 23.23 -0.53
N TYR A 238 8.33 23.25 0.04
CA TYR A 238 8.10 23.69 1.42
C TYR A 238 7.52 22.61 2.31
N LEU A 239 7.97 22.59 3.56
CA LEU A 239 7.31 21.92 4.67
C LEU A 239 6.62 23.00 5.51
N LEU A 240 5.30 22.99 5.54
CA LEU A 240 4.53 23.84 6.45
C LEU A 240 4.34 23.15 7.79
N GLU A 241 4.44 23.92 8.86
CA GLU A 241 4.04 23.53 10.20
C GLU A 241 2.78 24.31 10.58
N ILE A 242 1.69 23.61 10.88
CA ILE A 242 0.35 24.19 11.06
C ILE A 242 -0.18 23.82 12.44
N ASN A 243 -0.74 24.80 13.16
CA ASN A 243 -1.39 24.56 14.44
C ASN A 243 -2.76 23.92 14.23
N ILE A 244 -3.02 22.74 14.81
CA ILE A 244 -4.31 22.05 14.65
C ILE A 244 -5.45 22.73 15.41
N ALA A 245 -5.15 23.42 16.51
CA ALA A 245 -6.16 24.10 17.32
C ALA A 245 -6.71 25.36 16.63
N THR A 246 -5.87 26.04 15.84
CA THR A 246 -6.22 27.32 15.21
C THR A 246 -6.21 27.28 13.68
N ASP A 247 -5.79 26.17 13.08
CA ASP A 247 -5.58 26.00 11.63
C ASP A 247 -4.65 27.04 10.99
N ALA A 248 -3.81 27.67 11.81
CA ALA A 248 -2.89 28.71 11.38
C ALA A 248 -1.52 28.11 11.07
N VAL A 249 -0.92 28.54 9.96
CA VAL A 249 0.47 28.21 9.64
C VAL A 249 1.38 28.91 10.65
N LEU A 250 2.23 28.13 11.30
CA LEU A 250 3.18 28.57 12.32
C LEU A 250 4.57 28.83 11.75
N ALA A 251 4.99 28.00 10.79
CA ALA A 251 6.29 28.12 10.15
C ALA A 251 6.28 27.50 8.75
N THR A 252 7.22 27.99 7.93
CA THR A 252 7.53 27.44 6.61
C THR A 252 9.02 27.08 6.62
N HIS A 253 9.32 25.84 6.26
CA HIS A 253 10.69 25.35 6.13
C HIS A 253 10.96 24.97 4.67
N THR A 254 12.10 25.40 4.13
CA THR A 254 12.53 24.97 2.81
C THR A 254 13.13 23.57 2.88
N PHE A 255 12.64 22.66 2.04
CA PHE A 255 13.23 21.32 1.94
C PHE A 255 14.67 21.39 1.39
N PRO A 256 15.60 20.57 1.89
CA PRO A 256 16.98 20.52 1.39
C PRO A 256 17.09 19.92 -0.02
N SER A 257 16.10 19.13 -0.44
CA SER A 257 15.94 18.63 -1.80
C SER A 257 14.48 18.73 -2.22
N ARG A 258 14.24 19.11 -3.47
CA ARG A 258 12.92 19.48 -3.98
C ARG A 258 12.07 18.26 -4.32
N ASN A 259 10.81 18.51 -4.66
CA ASN A 259 9.86 17.51 -5.12
C ASN A 259 9.57 16.44 -4.05
N PRO A 260 9.21 16.80 -2.79
CA PRO A 260 8.85 15.82 -1.78
C PRO A 260 7.67 14.98 -2.30
N PHE A 261 7.83 13.67 -2.36
CA PHE A 261 6.86 12.75 -2.94
C PHE A 261 6.58 11.57 -2.02
N GLY A 262 5.34 11.06 -2.01
CA GLY A 262 4.96 9.87 -1.28
C GLY A 262 4.35 10.18 0.08
N LYS A 263 4.79 9.48 1.12
CA LYS A 263 4.19 9.53 2.45
C LYS A 263 5.26 9.87 3.47
N PHE A 264 4.95 10.74 4.43
CA PHE A 264 5.80 10.88 5.59
C PHE A 264 5.90 9.56 6.35
N ARG A 265 7.11 9.23 6.80
CA ARG A 265 7.36 8.16 7.76
C ARG A 265 8.02 8.75 8.99
N GLN A 266 7.50 8.43 10.16
CA GLN A 266 8.19 8.76 11.39
C GLN A 266 9.28 7.72 11.65
N VAL A 267 10.47 8.19 11.97
CA VAL A 267 11.63 7.38 12.34
C VAL A 267 12.33 8.03 13.52
N ASN A 268 12.96 7.24 14.37
CA ASN A 268 13.76 7.74 15.49
C ASN A 268 15.24 7.56 15.17
N PHE A 269 16.01 8.64 15.12
CA PHE A 269 17.46 8.61 14.98
C PHE A 269 18.10 8.95 16.31
N ASN A 270 18.76 7.98 16.95
CA ASN A 270 19.44 8.17 18.24
C ASN A 270 18.54 8.78 19.33
N GLY A 271 17.26 8.39 19.37
CA GLY A 271 16.28 8.92 20.33
C GLY A 271 15.55 10.19 19.88
N GLU A 272 15.95 10.79 18.76
CA GLU A 272 15.32 12.01 18.24
C GLU A 272 14.27 11.67 17.16
N PRO A 273 13.01 12.11 17.32
CA PRO A 273 11.95 11.81 16.37
C PRO A 273 12.09 12.67 15.11
N HIS A 274 12.02 12.02 13.95
CA HIS A 274 12.05 12.66 12.64
C HIS A 274 10.89 12.20 11.78
N ILE A 275 10.41 13.08 10.90
CA ILE A 275 9.66 12.67 9.72
C ILE A 275 10.59 12.65 8.51
N ILE A 276 10.50 11.59 7.72
CA ILE A 276 11.24 11.43 6.48
C ILE A 276 10.30 11.32 5.29
N ILE A 277 10.76 11.84 4.15
CA ILE A 277 10.06 11.74 2.87
C ILE A 277 11.08 11.71 1.72
N SER A 278 10.77 10.97 0.66
CA SER A 278 11.58 10.99 -0.55
C SER A 278 11.43 12.33 -1.27
N CYS A 279 12.54 12.82 -1.81
CA CYS A 279 12.63 14.02 -2.62
C CYS A 279 13.32 13.66 -3.95
N PRO A 280 12.59 13.07 -4.92
CA PRO A 280 13.16 12.68 -6.22
C PRO A 280 13.79 13.81 -7.04
N ASN A 281 13.54 15.07 -6.69
CA ASN A 281 14.03 16.23 -7.43
C ASN A 281 13.77 16.07 -8.95
N ARG A 282 14.80 16.16 -9.81
CA ARG A 282 14.65 16.08 -11.27
C ARG A 282 14.73 14.66 -11.82
N LEU A 283 14.81 13.63 -10.97
CA LEU A 283 14.82 12.23 -11.41
C LEU A 283 13.59 11.90 -12.27
N GLY A 284 12.42 12.39 -11.88
CA GLY A 284 11.16 12.20 -12.63
C GLY A 284 11.01 13.06 -13.89
N PHE A 285 11.95 13.97 -14.15
CA PHE A 285 11.88 14.93 -15.25
C PHE A 285 12.97 14.69 -16.30
N ILE A 286 14.25 14.72 -15.90
CA ILE A 286 15.41 14.56 -16.79
C ILE A 286 16.34 13.42 -16.35
N SER A 287 15.86 12.51 -15.49
CA SER A 287 16.63 11.38 -14.95
C SER A 287 17.93 11.79 -14.25
N ALA A 288 17.99 13.03 -13.75
CA ALA A 288 19.14 13.48 -12.95
C ALA A 288 19.16 12.73 -11.61
N GLN A 289 20.35 12.33 -11.18
CA GLN A 289 20.57 11.69 -9.88
C GLN A 289 20.78 12.75 -8.80
N ASP A 290 19.86 13.71 -8.71
CA ASP A 290 19.89 14.85 -7.78
C ASP A 290 18.81 14.77 -6.69
N GLY A 291 18.15 13.60 -6.58
CA GLY A 291 17.16 13.30 -5.55
C GLY A 291 17.78 12.70 -4.29
N GLY A 292 16.97 12.58 -3.24
CA GLY A 292 17.38 12.01 -1.96
C GLY A 292 16.21 11.77 -1.01
N VAL A 293 16.51 11.69 0.29
CA VAL A 293 15.51 11.61 1.36
C VAL A 293 15.75 12.77 2.32
N ALA A 294 14.73 13.59 2.52
CA ALA A 294 14.78 14.65 3.53
C ALA A 294 14.34 14.10 4.88
N ALA A 295 15.03 14.49 5.96
CA ALA A 295 14.66 14.17 7.33
C ALA A 295 14.49 15.44 8.15
N PHE A 296 13.29 15.66 8.69
CA PHE A 296 12.96 16.81 9.53
C PHE A 296 12.83 16.36 10.99
N ASN A 297 13.65 16.94 11.86
CA ASN A 297 13.61 16.66 13.29
C ASN A 297 12.40 17.41 13.91
N LEU A 298 11.51 16.66 14.57
CA LEU A 298 10.28 17.20 15.16
C LEU A 298 10.54 17.99 16.46
N ALA A 299 11.61 17.69 17.19
CA ALA A 299 12.00 18.38 18.41
C ALA A 299 12.68 19.73 18.12
N THR A 300 13.67 19.74 17.21
CA THR A 300 14.44 20.95 16.87
C THR A 300 13.81 21.78 15.76
N ARG A 301 12.81 21.24 15.06
CA ARG A 301 12.11 21.86 13.93
C ARG A 301 13.05 22.29 12.80
N SER A 302 13.96 21.39 12.45
CA SER A 302 14.97 21.63 11.42
C SER A 302 15.24 20.38 10.60
N PHE A 303 15.58 20.56 9.32
CA PHE A 303 16.10 19.47 8.51
C PHE A 303 17.50 19.06 8.98
N ARG A 304 17.78 17.75 8.93
CA ARG A 304 19.14 17.23 9.08
C ARG A 304 20.00 17.65 7.89
N SER A 305 21.22 18.10 8.17
CA SER A 305 22.25 18.33 7.15
C SER A 305 22.95 17.03 6.76
N GLY A 306 23.21 16.83 5.47
CA GLY A 306 24.12 15.78 4.99
C GLY A 306 23.53 14.38 4.86
N LEU A 307 22.30 14.27 4.35
CA LEU A 307 21.71 13.00 3.89
C LEU A 307 21.66 12.95 2.36
#